data_AF-A0A536V2I4-F1
#
_entry.id   AF-A0A536V2I4-F1
#
_cell.length_a   1.000
_cell.length_b   1.000
_cell.length_c   1.000
_cell.angle_alpha   90.00
_cell.angle_beta   90.00
_cell.angle_gamma   90.00
#
_symmetry.space_group_name_H-M   'P 1'
#
loop_
_entity.id
_entity.type
_entity.pdbx_description
1 polymer ?
#
loop_
_entity_poly.entity_id
_entity_poly.type
_entity_poly.pdbx_seq_one_letter_code
_entity_poly.pdbx_strand_id
1 'polypeptide(L)' 'GELTLRGKSLPVEFAATLTNRITNPFLKVPGVGFVATAHVKRSDFGMDKYLGVIDDEVELKVQLELNRKS' A
#
# COMPACT_ATOMS: atom_id res chain seq x y z
N GLY A 1 -7.67 -6.06 3.69
CA GLY A 1 -8.42 -4.85 4.09
C GLY A 1 -9.23 -4.35 2.91
N GLU A 2 -10.07 -3.34 3.09
CA GLU A 2 -10.83 -2.75 1.98
C GLU A 2 -10.04 -1.64 1.31
N LEU A 3 -9.85 -1.74 -0.01
CA LEU A 3 -9.31 -0.68 -0.84
C LEU A 3 -10.46 0.02 -1.56
N THR A 4 -10.62 1.32 -1.34
CA THR A 4 -11.59 2.14 -2.07
C THR A 4 -10.88 2.97 -3.13
N LEU A 5 -11.18 2.74 -4.40
CA LEU A 5 -10.71 3.57 -5.52
C LEU A 5 -11.89 3.91 -6.43
N ARG A 6 -11.99 5.18 -6.83
CA ARG A 6 -13.06 5.69 -7.72
C ARG A 6 -14.48 5.30 -7.26
N GLY A 7 -14.72 5.31 -5.95
CA GLY A 7 -16.03 4.99 -5.37
C GLY A 7 -16.38 3.49 -5.32
N LYS A 8 -15.46 2.60 -5.73
CA LYS A 8 -15.60 1.15 -5.57
C LYS A 8 -14.71 0.67 -4.42
N SER A 9 -15.28 -0.11 -3.51
CA SER A 9 -14.56 -0.74 -2.38
C SER A 9 -14.47 -2.23 -2.61
N LEU A 10 -13.25 -2.77 -2.54
CA LEU A 10 -12.98 -4.20 -2.72
C LEU A 10 -11.95 -4.69 -1.71
N PRO A 11 -12.02 -5.96 -1.31
CA PRO A 11 -11.02 -6.56 -0.45
C PRO A 11 -9.69 -6.70 -1.20
N VAL A 12 -8.61 -6.23 -0.57
CA VAL A 12 -7.23 -6.36 -1.03
C VAL A 12 -6.35 -6.84 0.11
N GLU A 13 -5.44 -7.76 -0.19
CA GLU A 13 -4.42 -8.23 0.73
C GLU A 13 -3.07 -7.59 0.42
N PHE A 14 -2.44 -7.01 1.44
CA PHE A 14 -1.09 -6.48 1.36
C PHE A 14 -0.15 -7.41 2.10
N ALA A 15 0.83 -7.97 1.39
CA ALA A 15 1.91 -8.75 1.98
C ALA A 15 2.91 -7.79 2.65
N ALA A 16 2.70 -7.51 3.94
CA ALA A 16 3.50 -6.55 4.70
C ALA A 16 4.66 -7.22 5.46
N THR A 17 5.82 -6.57 5.45
CA THR A 17 7.01 -6.97 6.22
C THR A 17 7.46 -5.80 7.09
N LEU A 18 7.67 -6.06 8.38
CA LEU A 18 8.36 -5.12 9.29
C LEU A 18 9.84 -5.09 8.91
N THR A 19 10.38 -3.89 8.64
CA THR A 19 11.78 -3.72 8.22
C THR A 19 12.66 -3.26 9.38
N ASN A 20 12.37 -2.07 9.91
CA ASN A 20 13.24 -1.39 10.86
C ASN A 20 12.51 -1.09 12.17
N ARG A 21 13.23 -1.12 13.29
CA ARG A 21 12.79 -0.59 14.58
C ARG A 21 13.90 0.32 15.09
N ILE A 22 13.62 1.61 15.19
CA ILE A 22 14.63 2.64 15.50
C ILE A 22 14.11 3.58 16.57
N THR A 23 15.00 4.35 17.19
CA THR A 23 14.60 5.62 17.81
C THR A 23 14.80 6.70 16.76
N ASN A 24 13.75 7.44 16.43
CA ASN A 24 13.84 8.52 15.46
C ASN A 24 14.88 9.55 15.93
N PRO A 25 15.92 9.86 15.13
CA PRO A 25 17.03 10.68 15.58
C PRO A 25 16.64 12.15 15.81
N PHE A 26 15.54 12.63 15.22
CA PHE A 26 15.08 14.01 15.36
C PHE A 26 14.01 14.14 16.43
N LEU A 27 12.99 13.27 16.39
CA LEU A 27 11.86 13.32 17.30
C LEU A 27 12.14 12.62 18.64
N LYS A 28 13.21 11.83 18.74
CA LYS A 28 13.62 11.08 19.93
C LYS A 28 12.54 10.13 20.47
N VAL A 29 11.59 9.73 19.63
CA VAL A 29 10.55 8.73 19.93
C VAL A 29 10.82 7.42 19.18
N PRO A 30 10.31 6.27 19.66
CA PRO A 30 10.38 5.02 18.92
C PRO A 30 9.74 5.13 17.53
N GLY A 31 10.34 4.50 16.53
CA GLY A 31 9.83 4.40 15.17
C GLY A 31 9.90 2.97 14.63
N VAL A 32 8.99 2.64 13.72
CA VAL A 32 8.92 1.34 13.03
C VAL A 32 8.72 1.53 11.53
N GLY A 33 9.36 0.69 10.73
CA GLY A 33 9.26 0.70 9.27
C GLY A 33 8.54 -0.52 8.72
N PHE A 34 7.77 -0.35 7.65
CA PHE A 34 7.13 -1.44 6.91
C PHE A 34 7.30 -1.27 5.41
N VAL A 35 7.41 -2.40 4.71
CA VAL A 35 7.20 -2.48 3.26
C VAL A 35 6.04 -3.41 2.98
N ALA A 36 5.25 -3.13 1.96
CA ALA A 36 4.19 -4.02 1.54
C ALA A 36 3.94 -3.99 0.03
N THR A 37 3.49 -5.12 -0.49
CA THR A 37 3.07 -5.28 -1.88
C THR A 37 1.67 -5.87 -1.97
N ALA A 38 0.90 -5.45 -2.97
CA ALA A 38 -0.37 -6.06 -3.34
C ALA A 38 -0.52 -6.02 -4.86
N HIS A 39 -1.30 -6.94 -5.43
CA HIS A 39 -1.68 -6.91 -6.83
C HIS A 39 -3.19 -6.71 -6.94
N VAL A 40 -3.60 -5.80 -7.81
CA VAL A 40 -5.01 -5.50 -8.07
C VAL A 40 -5.26 -5.39 -9.56
N LYS A 41 -6.50 -5.61 -10.00
CA LYS A 41 -6.90 -5.26 -11.36
C LYS A 41 -7.43 -3.84 -11.39
N ARG A 42 -6.92 -3.02 -12.29
CA ARG A 42 -7.41 -1.64 -12.44
C ARG A 42 -8.86 -1.59 -12.96
N SER A 43 -9.25 -2.58 -13.76
CA SER A 43 -10.61 -2.69 -14.30
C SER A 43 -11.67 -2.91 -13.20
N ASP A 44 -11.35 -3.66 -12.15
CA ASP A 44 -12.24 -3.88 -11.00
C ASP A 44 -12.65 -2.55 -10.35
N PHE A 45 -11.74 -1.58 -10.33
CA PHE A 45 -11.96 -0.21 -9.83
C PHE A 45 -12.50 0.77 -10.89
N GLY A 46 -12.94 0.28 -12.05
CA GLY A 46 -13.56 1.09 -13.11
C GLY A 46 -12.57 1.80 -14.03
N MET A 47 -11.31 1.34 -14.08
CA MET A 47 -10.32 1.79 -15.05
C MET A 47 -10.16 0.72 -16.15
N ASP A 48 -11.18 0.52 -16.97
CA ASP A 48 -11.26 -0.54 -18.00
C ASP A 48 -10.83 -0.08 -19.41
N LYS A 49 -10.55 1.21 -19.59
CA LYS A 49 -10.09 1.73 -20.88
C LYS A 49 -8.78 1.04 -21.30
N TYR A 50 -8.69 0.63 -22.57
CA TYR A 50 -7.51 0.01 -23.19
C TYR A 50 -7.07 -1.33 -22.60
N LEU A 51 -7.98 -2.13 -22.03
CA LEU A 51 -7.68 -3.53 -21.71
C LEU A 51 -7.16 -4.28 -22.94
N GLY A 52 -6.17 -5.17 -22.73
CA GLY A 52 -5.49 -5.90 -23.80
C GLY A 52 -4.36 -5.12 -24.50
N VAL A 53 -4.29 -3.80 -24.32
CA VAL A 53 -3.17 -2.95 -24.77
C VAL A 53 -2.31 -2.49 -23.59
N ILE A 54 -2.96 -2.15 -22.48
CA ILE A 54 -2.32 -1.87 -21.19
C ILE A 54 -2.75 -2.97 -20.23
N ASP A 55 -1.78 -3.57 -19.54
CA ASP A 55 -2.02 -4.65 -18.59
C ASP A 55 -3.07 -4.24 -17.54
N ASP A 56 -3.87 -5.21 -17.11
CA ASP A 56 -4.93 -4.99 -16.13
C ASP A 56 -4.40 -5.14 -14.70
N GLU A 57 -3.44 -6.04 -14.50
CA GLU A 57 -2.81 -6.26 -13.21
C GLU A 57 -1.82 -5.12 -12.87
N VAL A 58 -1.95 -4.58 -11.68
CA VAL A 58 -1.13 -3.48 -11.17
C VAL A 58 -0.56 -3.86 -9.82
N GLU A 59 0.76 -3.77 -9.69
CA GLU A 59 1.46 -3.91 -8.42
C GLU A 59 1.41 -2.59 -7.63
N LEU A 60 0.89 -2.67 -6.40
CA LEU A 60 0.93 -1.59 -5.43
C LEU A 60 2.14 -1.79 -4.51
N LYS A 61 3.04 -0.79 -4.44
CA LYS A 61 4.19 -0.78 -3.52
C LYS A 61 4.00 0.28 -2.46
N VAL A 62 4.11 -0.14 -1.20
CA VAL A 62 3.96 0.73 -0.03
C VAL A 62 5.24 0.68 0.80
N GLN A 63 5.73 1.85 1.19
CA GLN A 63 6.81 2.02 2.17
C GLN A 63 6.32 3.00 3.23
N LEU A 64 6.44 2.62 4.50
CA LEU A 64 5.95 3.39 5.63
C LEU A 64 7.00 3.48 6.73
N GLU A 65 7.12 4.67 7.30
CA GLU A 65 7.81 4.91 8.56
C GLU A 65 6.83 5.54 9.54
N LEU A 66 6.68 4.94 10.72
CA LEU A 66 5.72 5.36 11.73
C LEU A 66 6.48 5.70 13.01
N ASN A 67 6.28 6.92 13.51
CA ASN A 67 6.81 7.34 14.80
C ASN A 67 5.73 7.19 15.88
N ARG A 68 6.10 6.73 17.07
CA ARG A 68 5.21 6.70 18.22
C ARG A 68 4.73 8.11 18.50
N LYS A 69 3.41 8.30 18.48
CA LYS A 69 2.81 9.58 18.88
C LYS A 69 3.12 9.83 20.35
N SER A 70 3.65 11.03 20.63
CA SER A 70 3.88 11.55 21.98
C SER A 70 2.57 11.76 22.72
#